data_AF-A0A1Z7ZYD2-F1
#
_entry.id   AF-A0A1Z7ZYD2-F1
#
_cell.length_a   1.000
_cell.length_b   1.000
_cell.length_c   1.000
_cell.angle_alpha   90.00
_cell.angle_beta   90.00
_cell.angle_gamma   90.00
#
_symmetry.space_group_name_H-M   'P 1'
#
loop_
_entity.id
_entity.type
_entity.pdbx_description
1 polymer ?
#
loop_
_entity_poly.entity_id
_entity_poly.type
_entity_poly.pdbx_seq_one_letter_code
_entity_poly.pdbx_strand_id
1 'polypeptide(L)'
;MEVSEYNGISHEDVATVKAILHAFYGSSMSRRVTSTSVSDETIHQVAVLLAETIDCSQWSDAVPSPKDLLMPAKSLQKWALRLVRNAGKPFLDKKAEVTWGCRNFRAAQFKPMILETLM
;
A
#
# COMPACT_ATOMS: atom_id res chain seq x y z
N MET A 1 2.40 -26.57 6.10
CA MET A 1 2.58 -25.12 5.89
C MET A 1 2.16 -24.81 4.47
N GLU A 2 0.94 -24.31 4.27
CA GLU A 2 0.51 -23.87 2.94
C GLU A 2 1.36 -22.68 2.52
N VAL A 3 2.24 -22.91 1.56
CA VAL A 3 2.95 -21.83 0.88
C VAL A 3 1.91 -21.14 0.02
N SER A 4 1.27 -20.08 0.55
CA SER A 4 0.39 -19.21 -0.23
C SER A 4 1.09 -18.86 -1.53
N GLU A 5 0.59 -19.38 -2.65
CA GLU A 5 1.14 -19.12 -3.97
C GLU A 5 1.03 -17.62 -4.25
N TYR A 6 2.10 -17.08 -4.86
CA TYR A 6 2.10 -15.71 -5.33
C TYR A 6 1.31 -15.68 -6.65
N ASN A 7 0.06 -15.21 -6.60
CA ASN A 7 -0.82 -15.19 -7.77
C ASN A 7 -0.72 -13.89 -8.59
N GLY A 8 0.34 -13.10 -8.40
CA GLY A 8 0.49 -11.80 -9.03
C GLY A 8 -0.45 -10.72 -8.48
N ILE A 9 -0.44 -9.57 -9.16
CA ILE A 9 -1.28 -8.40 -8.87
C ILE A 9 -2.64 -8.59 -9.56
N SER A 10 -3.71 -8.58 -8.77
CA SER A 10 -5.09 -8.71 -9.25
C SER A 10 -5.74 -7.33 -9.51
N HIS A 11 -6.90 -7.34 -10.18
CA HIS A 11 -7.71 -6.12 -10.33
C HIS A 11 -8.16 -5.53 -8.99
N GLU A 12 -8.40 -6.38 -7.98
CA GLU A 12 -8.75 -5.94 -6.64
C GLU A 12 -7.57 -5.22 -5.95
N ASP A 13 -6.33 -5.68 -6.18
CA ASP A 13 -5.13 -5.01 -5.67
C ASP A 13 -4.99 -3.60 -6.26
N VAL A 14 -5.26 -3.45 -7.56
CA VAL A 14 -5.26 -2.12 -8.23
C VAL A 14 -6.31 -1.20 -7.63
N ALA A 15 -7.54 -1.70 -7.41
CA ALA A 15 -8.60 -0.93 -6.77
C ALA A 15 -8.21 -0.53 -5.33
N THR A 16 -7.57 -1.43 -4.60
CA THR A 16 -7.10 -1.22 -3.23
C THR A 16 -6.02 -0.14 -3.18
N VAL A 17 -5.00 -0.22 -4.03
CA VAL A 17 -3.96 0.80 -4.17
C VAL A 17 -4.59 2.16 -4.50
N LYS A 18 -5.55 2.19 -5.41
CA LYS A 18 -6.25 3.42 -5.79
C LYS A 18 -6.98 4.05 -4.60
N ALA A 19 -7.67 3.25 -3.79
CA ALA A 19 -8.38 3.72 -2.60
C ALA A 19 -7.42 4.24 -1.52
N ILE A 20 -6.31 3.53 -1.28
CA ILE A 20 -5.25 3.96 -0.35
C ILE A 20 -4.69 5.31 -0.80
N LEU A 21 -4.21 5.43 -2.03
CA LEU A 21 -3.61 6.67 -2.53
C LEU A 21 -4.60 7.83 -2.58
N HIS A 22 -5.89 7.55 -2.81
CA HIS A 22 -6.94 8.55 -2.68
C HIS A 22 -7.07 9.07 -1.24
N ALA A 23 -7.07 8.18 -0.25
CA ALA A 23 -7.19 8.58 1.14
C ALA A 23 -5.97 9.32 1.68
N PHE A 24 -4.75 9.05 1.17
CA PHE A 24 -3.54 9.75 1.60
C PHE A 24 -3.29 11.05 0.84
N TYR A 25 -3.50 11.06 -0.48
CA TYR A 25 -3.05 12.15 -1.36
C TYR A 25 -4.16 12.76 -2.23
N GLY A 26 -5.38 12.24 -2.12
CA GLY A 26 -6.53 12.73 -2.88
C GLY A 26 -6.57 12.27 -4.34
N SER A 27 -7.54 12.82 -5.06
CA SER A 27 -7.87 12.43 -6.44
C SER A 27 -6.74 12.67 -7.46
N SER A 28 -5.84 13.62 -7.22
CA SER A 28 -4.74 13.92 -8.16
C SER A 28 -3.75 12.76 -8.27
N MET A 29 -3.53 12.02 -7.17
CA MET A 29 -2.71 10.82 -7.17
C MET A 29 -3.50 9.60 -7.64
N SER A 30 -4.69 9.37 -7.08
CA SER A 30 -5.45 8.14 -7.38
C SER A 30 -5.88 8.01 -8.84
N ARG A 31 -6.00 9.11 -9.58
CA ARG A 31 -6.28 9.09 -11.03
C ARG A 31 -5.15 8.51 -11.87
N ARG A 32 -3.92 8.50 -11.36
CA ARG A 32 -2.75 7.91 -12.03
C ARG A 32 -2.72 6.39 -11.91
N VAL A 33 -3.50 5.82 -10.98
CA VAL A 33 -3.57 4.38 -10.77
C VAL A 33 -4.46 3.72 -11.81
N THR A 34 -3.85 2.90 -12.65
CA THR A 34 -4.47 2.09 -13.70
C THR A 34 -4.02 0.63 -13.58
N SER A 35 -4.67 -0.29 -14.30
CA SER A 35 -4.26 -1.70 -14.29
C SER A 35 -2.86 -1.93 -14.85
N THR A 36 -2.33 -1.00 -15.66
CA THR A 36 -0.99 -1.11 -16.26
C THR A 36 0.07 -0.32 -15.51
N SER A 37 -0.31 0.57 -14.59
CA SER A 37 0.64 1.39 -13.82
C SER A 37 1.01 0.78 -12.46
N VAL A 38 0.27 -0.22 -11.98
CA VAL A 38 0.57 -0.88 -10.70
C VAL A 38 1.52 -2.04 -10.93
N SER A 39 2.76 -1.85 -10.52
CA SER A 39 3.82 -2.86 -10.57
C SER A 39 4.09 -3.46 -9.18
N ASP A 40 4.96 -4.47 -9.13
CA ASP A 40 5.45 -5.02 -7.86
C ASP A 40 6.10 -3.92 -6.99
N GLU A 41 6.83 -2.99 -7.61
CA GLU A 41 7.44 -1.85 -6.93
C GLU A 41 6.38 -0.88 -6.39
N THR A 42 5.30 -0.63 -7.15
CA THR A 42 4.17 0.17 -6.66
C THR A 42 3.55 -0.45 -5.41
N ILE A 43 3.32 -1.77 -5.42
CA ILE A 43 2.78 -2.51 -4.27
C ILE A 43 3.73 -2.40 -3.08
N HIS A 44 5.04 -2.52 -3.31
CA HIS A 44 6.04 -2.38 -2.27
C HIS A 44 6.04 -0.99 -1.63
N GLN A 45 6.10 0.08 -2.43
CA GLN A 45 6.09 1.46 -1.93
C GLN A 45 4.81 1.81 -1.17
N VAL A 46 3.66 1.31 -1.66
CA VAL A 46 2.40 1.45 -0.93
C VAL A 46 2.47 0.69 0.39
N ALA A 47 2.95 -0.56 0.41
CA ALA A 47 3.10 -1.33 1.65
C ALA A 47 4.02 -0.63 2.68
N VAL A 48 5.11 0.00 2.23
CA VAL A 48 5.97 0.82 3.09
C VAL A 48 5.22 2.01 3.66
N LEU A 49 4.47 2.75 2.83
CA LEU A 49 3.60 3.84 3.30
C LEU A 49 2.64 3.34 4.39
N LEU A 50 1.98 2.19 4.19
CA LEU A 50 1.06 1.59 5.16
C LEU A 50 1.75 1.30 6.50
N ALA A 51 2.91 0.64 6.45
CA ALA A 51 3.66 0.24 7.63
C ALA A 51 4.16 1.47 8.43
N GLU A 52 4.68 2.47 7.73
CA GLU A 52 5.26 3.69 8.33
C GLU A 52 4.22 4.70 8.81
N THR A 53 2.93 4.47 8.51
CA THR A 53 1.81 5.34 8.89
C THR A 53 0.78 4.64 9.78
N ILE A 54 1.09 3.43 10.25
CA ILE A 54 0.17 2.59 11.03
C ILE A 54 -0.32 3.28 12.31
N ASP A 55 0.57 3.99 13.02
CA ASP A 55 0.25 4.71 14.26
C ASP A 55 -0.67 5.92 14.03
N CYS A 56 -0.92 6.28 12.77
CA CYS A 56 -1.63 7.50 12.40
C CYS A 56 -2.92 7.25 11.59
N SER A 57 -3.29 5.98 11.41
CA SER A 57 -4.42 5.52 10.60
C SER A 57 -5.20 4.46 11.38
N GLN A 58 -6.54 4.55 11.35
CA GLN A 58 -7.41 3.70 12.18
C GLN A 58 -7.60 2.25 11.64
N TRP A 59 -6.66 1.74 10.83
CA TRP A 59 -6.72 0.36 10.32
C TRP A 59 -5.95 -0.61 11.23
N SER A 60 -6.64 -1.57 11.82
CA SER A 60 -6.08 -2.39 12.91
C SER A 60 -5.36 -3.68 12.47
N ASP A 61 -5.33 -4.01 11.17
CA ASP A 61 -4.75 -5.27 10.69
C ASP A 61 -3.26 -5.09 10.33
N ALA A 62 -2.45 -4.86 11.37
CA ALA A 62 -1.01 -4.75 11.27
C ALA A 62 -0.39 -6.08 10.78
N VAL A 63 -0.05 -6.16 9.49
CA VAL A 63 0.89 -7.18 9.01
C VAL A 63 2.29 -6.71 9.42
N PRO A 64 2.97 -7.40 10.37
CA PRO A 64 4.25 -6.92 10.87
C PRO A 64 5.24 -6.77 9.73
N SER A 65 5.93 -5.62 9.70
CA SER A 65 6.98 -5.37 8.71
C SER A 65 8.08 -6.45 8.85
N PRO A 66 8.59 -7.00 7.74
CA PRO A 66 9.68 -7.95 7.78
C PRO A 66 10.90 -7.30 8.45
N LYS A 67 11.39 -7.93 9.52
CA LYS A 67 12.50 -7.42 10.32
C LYS A 67 13.86 -7.44 9.59
N ASP A 68 13.95 -8.21 8.50
CA ASP A 68 15.18 -8.39 7.72
C ASP A 68 15.02 -7.85 6.30
N LEU A 69 15.82 -6.82 5.98
CA LEU A 69 16.01 -6.28 4.62
C LEU A 69 16.66 -7.30 3.66
N LEU A 70 17.20 -8.41 4.18
CA LEU A 70 17.82 -9.50 3.42
C LEU A 70 16.82 -10.59 3.01
N MET A 71 15.52 -10.39 3.21
CA MET A 71 14.52 -11.36 2.77
C MET A 71 14.54 -11.53 1.25
N PRO A 72 14.36 -12.76 0.74
CA PRO A 72 14.24 -12.99 -0.71
C PRO A 72 13.16 -12.10 -1.32
N ALA A 73 13.39 -11.56 -2.51
CA ALA A 73 12.45 -10.64 -3.19
C ALA A 73 11.01 -11.19 -3.26
N LYS A 74 10.85 -12.50 -3.48
CA LYS A 74 9.54 -13.17 -3.47
C LYS A 74 8.82 -13.07 -2.11
N SER A 75 9.57 -13.14 -1.01
CA SER A 75 9.02 -13.04 0.34
C SER A 75 8.61 -11.61 0.67
N LEU A 76 9.40 -10.63 0.24
CA LEU A 76 9.07 -9.21 0.35
C LEU A 76 7.78 -8.88 -0.43
N GLN A 77 7.68 -9.39 -1.65
CA GLN A 77 6.50 -9.18 -2.49
C GLN A 77 5.23 -9.82 -1.92
N LYS A 78 5.34 -11.03 -1.37
CA LYS A 78 4.23 -11.69 -0.65
C LYS A 78 3.79 -10.88 0.57
N TRP A 79 4.73 -10.33 1.33
CA TRP A 79 4.42 -9.46 2.46
C TRP A 79 3.69 -8.20 2.00
N ALA A 80 4.21 -7.51 0.98
CA ALA A 80 3.66 -6.25 0.50
C ALA A 80 2.21 -6.42 0.01
N LEU A 81 1.95 -7.45 -0.81
CA LEU A 81 0.58 -7.78 -1.22
C LEU A 81 -0.32 -8.11 -0.04
N ARG A 82 0.17 -8.91 0.93
CA ARG A 82 -0.63 -9.27 2.11
C ARG A 82 -0.99 -8.03 2.93
N LEU A 83 -0.06 -7.10 3.12
CA LEU A 83 -0.31 -5.85 3.84
C LEU A 83 -1.31 -4.97 3.08
N VAL A 84 -1.10 -4.75 1.78
CA VAL A 84 -2.03 -3.97 0.94
C VAL A 84 -3.44 -4.56 0.97
N ARG A 85 -3.59 -5.88 0.82
CA ARG A 85 -4.89 -6.56 0.82
C ARG A 85 -5.62 -6.51 2.16
N ASN A 86 -4.90 -6.63 3.28
CA ASN A 86 -5.54 -6.64 4.60
C ASN A 86 -5.82 -5.24 5.09
N ALA A 87 -4.80 -4.38 5.10
CA ALA A 87 -4.96 -3.00 5.55
C ALA A 87 -5.84 -2.21 4.57
N GLY A 88 -5.72 -2.41 3.27
CA GLY A 88 -6.48 -1.63 2.28
C GLY A 88 -8.00 -1.88 2.22
N LYS A 89 -8.53 -2.97 2.81
CA LYS A 89 -9.97 -3.26 2.84
C LYS A 89 -10.81 -2.12 3.44
N PRO A 90 -10.50 -1.60 4.64
CA PRO A 90 -11.15 -0.40 5.17
C PRO A 90 -11.18 0.81 4.24
N PHE A 91 -10.22 0.95 3.32
CA PHE A 91 -10.14 2.08 2.39
C PHE A 91 -11.08 1.89 1.20
N LEU A 92 -11.22 0.66 0.71
CA LEU A 92 -12.24 0.30 -0.29
C LEU A 92 -13.66 0.57 0.24
N ASP A 93 -13.90 0.17 1.48
CA ASP A 93 -15.18 0.32 2.15
C ASP A 93 -15.47 1.75 2.62
N LYS A 94 -14.51 2.68 2.48
CA LYS A 94 -14.57 4.06 3.02
C LYS A 94 -14.81 4.10 4.54
N LYS A 95 -14.32 3.09 5.25
CA LYS A 95 -14.42 2.96 6.72
C LYS A 95 -13.16 3.44 7.45
N ALA A 96 -12.08 3.72 6.72
CA ALA A 96 -10.86 4.28 7.28
C ALA A 96 -10.57 5.68 6.74
N GLU A 97 -10.15 6.54 7.64
CA GLU A 97 -9.63 7.87 7.34
C GLU A 97 -8.18 7.99 7.80
N VAL A 98 -7.45 8.87 7.10
CA VAL A 98 -6.06 9.21 7.43
C VAL A 98 -6.08 10.57 8.08
N THR A 99 -5.53 10.66 9.30
CA THR A 99 -5.46 11.92 10.04
C THR A 99 -4.71 12.99 9.25
N TRP A 100 -5.10 14.26 9.42
CA TRP A 100 -4.50 15.38 8.68
C TRP A 100 -2.98 15.48 8.90
N GLY A 101 -2.50 15.26 10.13
CA GLY A 101 -1.07 15.26 10.43
C GLY A 101 -0.31 14.16 9.69
N CYS A 102 -0.89 12.97 9.57
CA CYS A 102 -0.27 11.89 8.81
C CYS A 102 -0.12 12.21 7.33
N ARG A 103 -1.20 12.72 6.71
CA ARG A 103 -1.19 13.11 5.29
C ARG A 103 -0.10 14.12 4.96
N ASN A 104 0.08 15.12 5.83
CA ASN A 104 0.95 16.27 5.53
C ASN A 104 2.40 16.11 6.01
N PHE A 105 2.68 15.24 6.98
CA PHE A 105 4.04 15.10 7.53
C PHE A 105 4.70 13.75 7.23
N ARG A 106 4.06 12.64 7.63
CA ARG A 106 4.65 11.30 7.49
C ARG A 106 4.47 10.78 6.06
N ALA A 107 3.24 10.78 5.56
CA ALA A 107 2.92 10.29 4.22
C ALA A 107 3.58 11.14 3.12
N ALA A 108 3.69 12.46 3.32
CA ALA A 108 4.30 13.36 2.34
C ALA A 108 5.72 12.94 1.90
N GLN A 109 6.48 12.27 2.78
CA GLN A 109 7.84 11.80 2.50
C GLN A 109 7.88 10.66 1.48
N PHE A 110 6.81 9.87 1.37
CA PHE A 110 6.74 8.71 0.46
C PHE A 110 6.12 9.05 -0.90
N LYS A 111 5.48 10.22 -1.01
CA LYS A 111 4.78 10.65 -2.22
C LYS A 111 5.65 10.66 -3.48
N PRO A 112 6.92 11.14 -3.47
CA PRO A 112 7.76 11.14 -4.67
C PRO A 112 8.08 9.72 -5.16
N MET A 113 8.47 8.82 -4.25
CA MET A 113 8.80 7.43 -4.59
C MET A 113 7.59 6.71 -5.20
N ILE A 114 6.40 6.85 -4.60
CA ILE A 114 5.18 6.25 -5.16
C ILE A 114 4.87 6.83 -6.54
N LEU A 115 5.05 8.14 -6.74
CA LEU A 115 4.77 8.78 -8.02
C LEU A 115 5.69 8.26 -9.13
N GLU A 116 6.97 8.03 -8.82
CA GLU A 116 7.94 7.44 -9.75
C GLU A 116 7.52 6.05 -10.22
N THR A 117 6.90 5.24 -9.35
CA THR A 117 6.39 3.91 -9.73
C THR A 117 5.15 3.93 -10.61
N LEU A 118 4.45 5.07 -10.71
CA LEU A 118 3.17 5.23 -11.41
C LEU A 118 3.32 5.93 -12.77
N MET A 119 4.54 6.34 -13.15
CA MET A 119 4.87 6.94 -14.44
C MET A 119 5.25 5.87 -15.46
#